data_AF-A0A351R1V7-F1
#
_entry.id   AF-A0A351R1V7-F1
#
_cell.length_a   1.000
_cell.length_b   1.000
_cell.length_c   1.000
_cell.angle_alpha   90.00
_cell.angle_beta   90.00
_cell.angle_gamma   90.00
#
_symmetry.space_group_name_H-M   'P 1'
#
loop_
_entity.id
_entity.type
_entity.pdbx_description
1 polymer ?
#
loop_
_entity_poly.entity_id
_entity_poly.type
_entity_poly.pdbx_seq_one_letter_code
_entity_poly.pdbx_strand_id
1 'polypeptide(L)'
;MAIIYNPNKKIFTLHTAHTTYQMQVDPLGYLLHLYYGAKTNSPMDYVLTYADRGFSGNPYAAGMDRTYSLDALPQEYPSLGTGDYRNIALNIKNEKGVESADLLFKSYEIRSGKYQLQGLPAVWADENEAQTLEIVLADENAQVEVHLLYGVLEENDVITRSVRIKNTGTGQITIEKAA
;
A
#
# COMPACT_ATOMS: atom_id res chain seq x y z
N MET A 1 -16.52 -13.24 4.78
CA MET A 1 -15.82 -12.09 5.41
C MET A 1 -14.53 -11.96 4.64
N ALA A 2 -14.58 -11.13 3.61
CA ALA A 2 -13.54 -11.00 2.62
C ALA A 2 -12.33 -10.27 3.19
N ILE A 3 -12.52 -9.32 4.10
CA ILE A 3 -11.45 -8.42 4.54
C ILE A 3 -11.32 -8.48 6.07
N ILE A 4 -10.11 -8.74 6.54
CA ILE A 4 -9.79 -8.89 7.96
C ILE A 4 -8.57 -8.03 8.29
N TYR A 5 -8.65 -7.27 9.38
CA TYR A 5 -7.49 -6.59 9.96
C TYR A 5 -7.11 -7.20 11.30
N ASN A 6 -5.85 -7.60 11.45
CA ASN A 6 -5.27 -8.02 12.72
C ASN A 6 -4.51 -6.83 13.34
N PRO A 7 -5.02 -6.19 14.40
CA PRO A 7 -4.39 -4.99 14.97
C PRO A 7 -3.06 -5.28 15.66
N ASN A 8 -2.86 -6.47 16.21
CA ASN A 8 -1.64 -6.82 16.94
C ASN A 8 -0.45 -6.96 15.99
N LYS A 9 -0.67 -7.53 14.80
CA LYS A 9 0.34 -7.66 13.75
C LYS A 9 0.29 -6.55 12.69
N LYS A 10 -0.74 -5.71 12.71
CA LYS A 10 -1.10 -4.74 11.67
C LYS A 10 -1.18 -5.35 10.27
N ILE A 11 -1.77 -6.55 10.18
CA ILE A 11 -1.90 -7.30 8.92
C ILE A 11 -3.32 -7.14 8.36
N PHE A 12 -3.41 -6.80 7.08
CA PHE A 12 -4.65 -6.85 6.31
C PHE A 12 -4.67 -8.12 5.47
N THR A 13 -5.73 -8.90 5.59
CA THR A 13 -5.94 -10.12 4.81
C THR A 13 -7.21 -9.98 3.97
N LEU A 14 -7.07 -10.18 2.67
CA LEU A 14 -8.14 -10.19 1.69
C LEU A 14 -8.34 -11.63 1.21
N HIS A 15 -9.49 -12.20 1.50
CA HIS A 15 -9.92 -13.51 1.03
C HIS A 15 -10.95 -13.35 -0.08
N THR A 16 -10.75 -14.10 -1.14
CA THR A 16 -11.82 -14.46 -2.07
C THR A 16 -12.30 -15.88 -1.78
N ALA A 17 -13.05 -16.50 -2.68
CA ALA A 17 -13.44 -17.91 -2.56
C ALA A 17 -12.21 -18.82 -2.42
N HIS A 18 -11.20 -18.64 -3.27
CA HIS A 18 -10.05 -19.55 -3.41
C HIS A 18 -8.67 -18.90 -3.29
N THR A 19 -8.59 -17.57 -3.16
CA THR A 19 -7.31 -16.85 -3.03
C THR A 19 -7.22 -16.03 -1.74
N THR A 20 -5.98 -15.82 -1.28
CA THR A 20 -5.64 -14.88 -0.21
C THR A 20 -4.63 -13.87 -0.75
N TYR A 21 -4.85 -12.59 -0.47
CA TYR A 21 -3.89 -11.50 -0.62
C TYR A 21 -3.63 -10.90 0.76
N GLN A 22 -2.37 -10.69 1.13
CA GLN A 22 -2.01 -10.20 2.45
C GLN A 22 -0.93 -9.13 2.39
N MET A 23 -1.10 -8.10 3.21
CA MET A 23 -0.19 -6.97 3.36
C MET A 23 -0.07 -6.59 4.83
N GLN A 24 1.00 -5.89 5.21
CA GLN A 24 1.31 -5.54 6.59
C GLN A 24 1.84 -4.11 6.69
N VAL A 25 1.35 -3.37 7.69
CA VAL A 25 2.00 -2.14 8.11
C VAL A 25 3.09 -2.52 9.10
N ASP A 26 4.33 -2.22 8.74
CA ASP A 26 5.48 -2.60 9.55
C ASP A 26 5.70 -1.65 10.75
N PRO A 27 6.75 -1.86 11.57
CA PRO A 27 7.05 -0.98 12.70
C PRO A 27 7.37 0.47 12.32
N LEU A 28 7.92 0.72 11.12
CA LEU A 28 8.27 2.06 10.63
C LEU A 28 7.09 2.77 9.95
N GLY A 29 6.01 2.05 9.65
CA GLY A 29 4.80 2.56 9.01
C GLY A 29 4.72 2.27 7.52
N TYR A 30 5.67 1.55 6.94
CA TYR A 30 5.64 1.14 5.54
C TYR A 30 4.65 0.02 5.31
N LEU A 31 3.95 0.07 4.17
CA LEU A 31 2.97 -0.94 3.78
C LEU A 31 3.62 -2.01 2.88
N LEU A 32 3.97 -3.13 3.51
CA LEU A 32 4.65 -4.25 2.88
C LEU A 32 3.66 -5.25 2.29
N HIS A 33 4.00 -5.80 1.13
CA HIS A 33 3.28 -6.92 0.52
C HIS A 33 3.78 -8.24 1.11
N LEU A 34 2.90 -9.10 1.59
CA LEU A 34 3.30 -10.40 2.17
C LEU A 34 3.04 -11.57 1.23
N TYR A 35 1.84 -11.64 0.65
CA TYR A 35 1.41 -12.83 -0.07
C TYR A 35 0.30 -12.52 -1.06
N TYR A 36 0.33 -13.20 -2.21
CA TYR A 36 -0.84 -13.37 -3.05
C TYR A 36 -0.81 -14.75 -3.70
N GLY A 37 -1.84 -15.55 -3.45
CA GLY A 37 -1.91 -16.92 -3.97
C GLY A 37 -3.09 -17.71 -3.42
N ALA A 38 -2.91 -19.03 -3.32
CA ALA A 38 -3.93 -19.94 -2.79
C ALA A 38 -4.41 -19.53 -1.39
N LYS A 39 -5.70 -19.74 -1.12
CA LYS A 39 -6.30 -19.35 0.16
C LYS A 39 -5.59 -19.99 1.34
N THR A 40 -5.19 -19.15 2.28
CA THR A 40 -4.52 -19.50 3.53
C THR A 40 -5.01 -18.60 4.66
N ASN A 41 -5.10 -19.17 5.87
CA ASN A 41 -5.42 -18.43 7.09
C ASN A 41 -4.16 -18.07 7.90
N SER A 42 -2.98 -18.48 7.44
CA SER A 42 -1.72 -18.21 8.12
C SER A 42 -1.33 -16.74 7.98
N PRO A 43 -0.77 -16.12 9.03
CA PRO A 43 -0.09 -14.85 8.87
C PRO A 43 1.24 -15.10 8.15
N MET A 44 1.44 -14.43 7.02
CA MET A 44 2.55 -14.65 6.08
C MET A 44 3.75 -13.74 6.35
N ASP A 45 3.77 -13.04 7.48
CA ASP A 45 4.86 -12.14 7.87
C ASP A 45 6.22 -12.84 8.00
N TYR A 46 6.21 -14.16 8.22
CA TYR A 46 7.42 -14.99 8.29
C TYR A 46 8.23 -15.04 6.98
N VAL A 47 7.65 -14.67 5.83
CA VAL A 47 8.36 -14.68 4.54
C VAL A 47 9.29 -13.48 4.37
N LEU A 48 9.12 -12.44 5.19
CA LEU A 48 10.01 -11.28 5.19
C LEU A 48 11.37 -11.70 5.75
N THR A 49 12.43 -11.34 5.03
CA THR A 49 13.80 -11.64 5.42
C THR A 49 14.64 -10.38 5.38
N TYR A 50 15.56 -10.27 6.33
CA TYR A 50 16.36 -9.09 6.56
C TYR A 50 17.83 -9.48 6.55
N ALA A 51 18.62 -8.77 5.74
CA ALA A 51 20.06 -8.98 5.63
C ALA A 51 20.71 -7.64 5.30
N ASP A 52 21.93 -7.42 5.79
CA ASP A 52 22.74 -6.28 5.35
C ASP A 52 23.16 -6.54 3.88
N ARG A 53 22.51 -5.81 2.97
CA ARG A 53 22.68 -5.94 1.53
C ARG A 53 23.47 -4.72 1.06
N GLY A 54 24.67 -4.94 0.54
CA GLY A 54 25.53 -3.86 0.08
C GLY A 54 24.80 -2.94 -0.90
N PHE A 55 24.86 -1.63 -0.64
CA PHE A 55 24.20 -0.54 -1.38
C PHE A 55 22.67 -0.44 -1.27
N SER A 56 21.99 -1.41 -0.65
CA SER A 56 20.58 -1.26 -0.28
C SER A 56 20.48 -0.45 1.02
N GLY A 57 20.35 0.88 0.86
CA GLY A 57 20.34 1.84 1.98
C GLY A 57 19.13 1.71 2.91
N ASN A 58 19.19 2.39 4.06
CA ASN A 58 18.19 2.27 5.12
C ASN A 58 17.48 3.62 5.34
N PRO A 59 16.17 3.63 5.62
CA PRO A 59 15.48 4.83 6.09
C PRO A 59 16.11 5.36 7.38
N TYR A 60 16.10 6.68 7.60
CA TYR A 60 16.66 7.27 8.82
C TYR A 60 16.02 6.68 10.09
N ALA A 61 14.73 6.37 10.05
CA ALA A 61 13.97 5.78 11.15
C ALA A 61 14.43 4.35 11.53
N ALA A 62 15.14 3.63 10.64
CA ALA A 62 15.73 2.33 10.96
C ALA A 62 16.96 2.44 11.89
N GLY A 63 17.48 3.65 12.12
CA GLY A 63 18.62 3.88 12.99
C GLY A 63 19.87 3.13 12.51
N MET A 64 20.40 2.24 13.35
CA MET A 64 21.61 1.46 13.02
C MET A 64 21.29 0.10 12.38
N ASP A 65 20.02 -0.25 12.20
CA ASP A 65 19.63 -1.50 11.54
C ASP A 65 19.85 -1.43 10.03
N ARG A 66 20.99 -1.97 9.59
CA ARG A 66 21.37 -2.03 8.18
C ARG A 66 20.63 -3.10 7.38
N THR A 67 19.89 -3.97 8.06
CA THR A 67 19.21 -5.10 7.42
C THR A 67 17.85 -4.72 6.83
N TYR A 68 17.36 -3.51 7.15
CA TYR A 68 16.08 -2.98 6.71
C TYR A 68 16.24 -2.05 5.51
N SER A 69 15.75 -2.44 4.33
CA SER A 69 15.81 -1.60 3.14
C SER A 69 14.58 -1.76 2.26
N LEU A 70 14.02 -0.63 1.83
CA LEU A 70 12.93 -0.61 0.85
C LEU A 70 13.40 -0.94 -0.56
N ASP A 71 14.70 -0.92 -0.85
CA ASP A 71 15.27 -1.47 -2.08
C ASP A 71 15.13 -3.00 -2.16
N ALA A 72 14.95 -3.67 -1.02
CA ALA A 72 14.80 -5.12 -0.94
C ALA A 72 13.37 -5.56 -0.60
N LEU A 73 12.72 -4.91 0.37
CA LEU A 73 11.44 -5.35 0.90
C LEU A 73 10.31 -5.28 -0.15
N PRO A 74 9.37 -6.25 -0.14
CA PRO A 74 8.19 -6.24 -1.00
C PRO A 74 7.17 -5.20 -0.50
N GLN A 75 6.70 -4.35 -1.40
CA GLN A 75 5.86 -3.19 -1.06
C GLN A 75 4.54 -3.21 -1.82
N GLU A 76 3.48 -2.70 -1.19
CA GLU A 76 2.17 -2.55 -1.85
C GLU A 76 2.19 -1.46 -2.93
N TYR A 77 2.80 -0.31 -2.63
CA TYR A 77 2.80 0.85 -3.52
C TYR A 77 4.13 1.63 -3.42
N PRO A 78 5.23 1.05 -3.96
CA PRO A 78 6.56 1.64 -3.84
C PRO A 78 6.67 2.99 -4.54
N SER A 79 7.50 3.88 -4.03
CA SER A 79 7.58 5.27 -4.49
C SER A 79 9.00 5.77 -4.62
N LEU A 80 9.21 6.72 -5.54
CA LEU A 80 10.46 7.47 -5.63
C LEU A 80 10.62 8.33 -4.38
N GLY A 81 11.76 8.24 -3.69
CA GLY A 81 12.05 9.01 -2.46
C GLY A 81 12.31 8.14 -1.22
N THR A 82 12.15 6.82 -1.33
CA THR A 82 12.26 5.84 -0.22
C THR A 82 13.65 5.20 -0.09
N GLY A 83 14.54 5.46 -1.04
CA GLY A 83 15.78 4.70 -1.20
C GLY A 83 15.61 3.36 -1.92
N ASP A 84 14.40 3.06 -2.43
CA ASP A 84 14.17 1.96 -3.38
C ASP A 84 14.64 2.34 -4.79
N TYR A 85 15.54 1.55 -5.38
CA TYR A 85 16.11 1.81 -6.71
C TYR A 85 15.46 0.99 -7.83
N ARG A 86 14.40 0.23 -7.53
CA ARG A 86 13.65 -0.56 -8.51
C ARG A 86 12.66 0.33 -9.29
N ASN A 87 11.89 -0.29 -10.18
CA ASN A 87 10.75 0.38 -10.79
C ASN A 87 9.66 0.64 -9.73
N ILE A 88 9.34 1.91 -9.53
CA ILE A 88 8.37 2.38 -8.53
C ILE A 88 6.97 2.60 -9.11
N ALA A 89 5.96 2.72 -8.27
CA ALA A 89 4.57 2.99 -8.63
C ALA A 89 4.22 4.49 -8.62
N LEU A 90 4.83 5.27 -7.72
CA LEU A 90 4.50 6.68 -7.51
C LEU A 90 5.72 7.59 -7.63
N ASN A 91 5.55 8.71 -8.35
CA ASN A 91 6.47 9.85 -8.31
C ASN A 91 5.65 11.15 -8.21
N ILE A 92 5.94 11.94 -7.18
CA ILE A 92 5.33 13.24 -6.91
C ILE A 92 6.42 14.30 -6.97
N LYS A 93 6.22 15.31 -7.83
CA LYS A 93 6.98 16.55 -7.80
C LYS A 93 6.24 17.56 -6.94
N ASN A 94 6.80 17.91 -5.79
CA ASN A 94 6.16 18.83 -4.85
C ASN A 94 6.22 20.30 -5.31
N GLU A 95 5.65 21.21 -4.52
CA GLU A 95 5.59 22.65 -4.81
C GLU A 95 6.97 23.31 -5.00
N LYS A 96 8.05 22.67 -4.52
CA LYS A 96 9.43 23.15 -4.59
C LYS A 96 10.23 22.51 -5.72
N GLY A 97 9.60 21.68 -6.54
CA GLY A 97 10.25 20.94 -7.63
C GLY A 97 11.01 19.70 -7.18
N VAL A 98 10.85 19.25 -5.93
CA VAL A 98 11.48 18.02 -5.43
C VAL A 98 10.63 16.82 -5.81
N GLU A 99 11.25 15.83 -6.45
CA GLU A 99 10.63 14.54 -6.76
C GLU A 99 10.87 13.58 -5.60
N SER A 100 9.85 13.36 -4.77
CA SER A 100 9.90 12.48 -3.60
C SER A 100 8.51 12.20 -3.05
N ALA A 101 8.27 10.97 -2.62
CA ALA A 101 7.16 10.55 -1.78
C ALA A 101 7.61 9.38 -0.88
N ASP A 102 7.68 9.59 0.42
CA ASP A 102 7.99 8.59 1.46
C ASP A 102 6.71 8.31 2.28
N LEU A 103 5.91 7.35 1.79
CA LEU A 103 4.54 7.14 2.25
C LEU A 103 4.48 6.27 3.50
N LEU A 104 3.95 6.83 4.58
CA LEU A 104 3.74 6.12 5.84
C LEU A 104 2.24 5.96 6.14
N PHE A 105 1.88 4.82 6.71
CA PHE A 105 0.51 4.50 7.09
C PHE A 105 -0.09 5.50 8.08
N LYS A 106 -1.32 5.93 7.81
CA LYS A 106 -2.10 6.85 8.66
C LYS A 106 -3.38 6.22 9.19
N SER A 107 -4.18 5.61 8.32
CA SER A 107 -5.47 5.00 8.70
C SER A 107 -5.96 3.98 7.68
N TYR A 108 -7.05 3.30 8.02
CA TYR A 108 -7.77 2.44 7.08
C TYR A 108 -9.27 2.43 7.38
N GLU A 109 -10.06 2.01 6.39
CA GLU A 109 -11.48 1.72 6.54
C GLU A 109 -11.83 0.43 5.78
N ILE A 110 -12.65 -0.43 6.39
CA ILE A 110 -13.26 -1.60 5.74
C ILE A 110 -14.75 -1.35 5.64
N ARG A 111 -15.30 -1.40 4.44
CA ARG A 111 -16.71 -1.10 4.15
C ARG A 111 -17.33 -2.15 3.23
N SER A 112 -18.62 -2.41 3.42
CA SER A 112 -19.40 -3.24 2.50
C SER A 112 -19.54 -2.56 1.14
N GLY A 113 -19.67 -3.37 0.10
CA GLY A 113 -19.78 -2.92 -1.29
C GLY A 113 -18.46 -2.51 -1.94
N LYS A 114 -18.57 -2.24 -3.24
CA LYS A 114 -17.45 -1.89 -4.12
C LYS A 114 -17.31 -0.38 -4.28
N TYR A 115 -16.08 0.16 -4.17
CA TYR A 115 -15.82 1.57 -4.46
C TYR A 115 -16.12 1.96 -5.91
N GLN A 116 -16.51 3.22 -6.10
CA GLN A 116 -16.64 3.87 -7.40
C GLN A 116 -15.48 4.84 -7.64
N LEU A 117 -15.20 5.14 -8.91
CA LEU A 117 -14.18 6.10 -9.34
C LEU A 117 -14.86 7.30 -10.01
N GLN A 118 -14.48 8.51 -9.58
CA GLN A 118 -15.07 9.73 -10.09
C GLN A 118 -14.75 9.92 -11.57
N GLY A 119 -15.78 9.96 -12.42
CA GLY A 119 -15.63 10.20 -13.87
C GLY A 119 -14.96 9.06 -14.65
N LEU A 120 -14.77 7.88 -14.05
CA LEU A 120 -14.09 6.75 -14.67
C LEU A 120 -14.92 5.47 -14.54
N PRO A 121 -14.84 4.55 -15.53
CA PRO A 121 -15.42 3.22 -15.38
C PRO A 121 -14.67 2.42 -14.30
N ALA A 122 -15.40 1.62 -13.54
CA ALA A 122 -14.84 0.71 -12.55
C ALA A 122 -15.68 -0.56 -12.46
N VAL A 123 -15.07 -1.66 -11.99
CA VAL A 123 -15.83 -2.84 -11.56
C VAL A 123 -16.84 -2.40 -10.49
N TRP A 124 -18.07 -2.87 -10.65
CA TRP A 124 -19.20 -2.64 -9.75
C TRP A 124 -19.69 -3.99 -9.20
N ALA A 125 -20.30 -3.94 -8.02
CA ALA A 125 -20.90 -5.08 -7.33
C ALA A 125 -21.83 -4.52 -6.25
N ASP A 126 -22.86 -5.28 -5.87
CA ASP A 126 -23.77 -4.90 -4.79
C ASP A 126 -23.07 -4.97 -3.42
N GLU A 127 -23.68 -4.37 -2.38
CA GLU A 127 -23.10 -4.31 -1.03
C GLU A 127 -22.80 -5.67 -0.41
N ASN A 128 -23.54 -6.71 -0.81
CA ASN A 128 -23.40 -8.08 -0.32
C ASN A 128 -22.40 -8.92 -1.13
N GLU A 129 -22.03 -8.46 -2.33
CA GLU A 129 -21.16 -9.20 -3.25
C GLU A 129 -19.68 -8.82 -3.11
N ALA A 130 -19.42 -7.65 -2.52
CA ALA A 130 -18.07 -7.12 -2.40
C ALA A 130 -17.81 -6.43 -1.07
N GLN A 131 -16.53 -6.31 -0.73
CA GLN A 131 -16.06 -5.40 0.31
C GLN A 131 -14.94 -4.52 -0.26
N THR A 132 -14.78 -3.33 0.31
CA THR A 132 -13.67 -2.44 0.01
C THR A 132 -12.83 -2.21 1.26
N LEU A 133 -11.51 -2.33 1.10
CA LEU A 133 -10.51 -1.78 2.01
C LEU A 133 -9.94 -0.51 1.40
N GLU A 134 -9.98 0.58 2.16
CA GLU A 134 -9.27 1.81 1.85
C GLU A 134 -8.14 1.98 2.88
N ILE A 135 -6.90 2.12 2.42
CA ILE A 135 -5.74 2.43 3.27
C ILE A 135 -5.24 3.82 2.91
N VAL A 136 -5.06 4.67 3.93
CA VAL A 136 -4.50 6.02 3.77
C VAL A 136 -3.04 6.00 4.19
N LEU A 137 -2.18 6.37 3.25
CA LEU A 137 -0.76 6.65 3.47
C LEU A 137 -0.50 8.14 3.25
N ALA A 138 0.50 8.71 3.90
CA ALA A 138 0.87 10.10 3.65
C ALA A 138 2.37 10.35 3.81
N ASP A 139 2.85 11.36 3.10
CA ASP A 139 4.15 11.98 3.27
C ASP A 139 3.94 13.45 3.68
N GLU A 140 4.42 13.81 4.86
CA GLU A 140 4.26 15.15 5.44
C GLU A 140 5.20 16.18 4.78
N ASN A 141 6.36 15.76 4.28
CA ASN A 141 7.32 16.62 3.59
C ASN A 141 6.88 16.92 2.16
N ALA A 142 6.34 15.93 1.46
CA ALA A 142 5.76 16.10 0.12
C ALA A 142 4.33 16.69 0.18
N GLN A 143 3.70 16.72 1.36
CA GLN A 143 2.32 17.15 1.58
C GLN A 143 1.33 16.42 0.64
N VAL A 144 1.47 15.10 0.59
CA VAL A 144 0.62 14.23 -0.23
C VAL A 144 0.00 13.14 0.62
N GLU A 145 -1.29 12.89 0.38
CA GLU A 145 -2.08 11.82 0.96
C GLU A 145 -2.49 10.86 -0.17
N VAL A 146 -2.27 9.57 0.03
CA VAL A 146 -2.50 8.51 -0.95
C VAL A 146 -3.47 7.49 -0.37
N HIS A 147 -4.62 7.33 -1.03
CA HIS A 147 -5.65 6.38 -0.66
C HIS A 147 -5.56 5.18 -1.58
N LEU A 148 -5.10 4.05 -1.06
CA LEU A 148 -5.05 2.78 -1.76
C LEU A 148 -6.40 2.06 -1.58
N LEU A 149 -7.06 1.75 -2.69
CA LEU A 149 -8.37 1.13 -2.73
C LEU A 149 -8.25 -0.33 -3.17
N TYR A 150 -8.70 -1.25 -2.33
CA TYR A 150 -8.76 -2.68 -2.61
C TYR A 150 -10.20 -3.15 -2.58
N GLY A 151 -10.73 -3.63 -3.71
CA GLY A 151 -12.09 -4.14 -3.80
C GLY A 151 -12.05 -5.63 -4.00
N VAL A 152 -12.70 -6.39 -3.11
CA VAL A 152 -12.69 -7.86 -3.11
C VAL A 152 -14.08 -8.36 -3.51
N LEU A 153 -14.15 -9.12 -4.60
CA LEU A 153 -15.35 -9.80 -5.07
C LEU A 153 -15.13 -11.29 -4.83
N GLU A 154 -15.70 -11.82 -3.74
CA GLU A 154 -15.33 -13.15 -3.21
C GLU A 154 -15.56 -14.25 -4.25
N GLU A 155 -16.76 -14.32 -4.84
CA GLU A 155 -17.18 -15.40 -5.75
C GLU A 155 -16.40 -15.43 -7.07
N ASN A 156 -15.86 -14.28 -7.50
CA ASN A 156 -15.13 -14.17 -8.77
C ASN A 156 -13.63 -14.43 -8.65
N ASP A 157 -13.09 -14.65 -7.44
CA ASP A 157 -11.65 -14.63 -7.17
C ASP A 157 -10.95 -13.35 -7.63
N VAL A 158 -11.66 -12.21 -7.60
CA VAL A 158 -11.16 -10.92 -8.09
C VAL A 158 -10.80 -9.98 -6.94
N ILE A 159 -9.60 -9.41 -7.03
CA ILE A 159 -9.16 -8.28 -6.22
C ILE A 159 -8.82 -7.12 -7.17
N THR A 160 -9.51 -6.01 -7.00
CA THR A 160 -9.30 -4.78 -7.79
C THR A 160 -8.50 -3.78 -6.99
N ARG A 161 -7.61 -3.03 -7.66
CA ARG A 161 -6.79 -1.98 -7.04
C ARG A 161 -7.01 -0.64 -7.75
N SER A 162 -7.02 0.44 -6.99
CA SER A 162 -7.03 1.81 -7.50
C SER A 162 -6.39 2.74 -6.49
N VAL A 163 -6.07 3.96 -6.91
CA VAL A 163 -5.45 4.96 -6.04
C VAL A 163 -6.17 6.30 -6.16
N ARG A 164 -6.30 7.03 -5.06
CA ARG A 164 -6.61 8.48 -5.07
C ARG A 164 -5.44 9.22 -4.44
N ILE A 165 -4.97 10.26 -5.10
CA ILE A 165 -3.83 11.08 -4.64
C ILE A 165 -4.37 12.48 -4.35
N LYS A 166 -4.11 12.97 -3.15
CA LYS A 166 -4.61 14.26 -2.66
C LYS A 166 -3.43 15.12 -2.23
N ASN A 167 -3.38 16.34 -2.76
CA ASN A 167 -2.49 17.38 -2.27
C ASN A 167 -3.05 17.91 -0.94
N THR A 168 -2.29 17.81 0.14
CA THR A 168 -2.65 18.35 1.46
C THR A 168 -1.91 19.66 1.78
N GLY A 169 -1.03 20.10 0.88
CA GLY A 169 -0.29 21.34 0.98
C GLY A 169 -1.01 22.54 0.39
N THR A 170 -0.32 23.68 0.37
CA THR A 170 -0.84 24.94 -0.18
C THR A 170 -0.37 25.22 -1.60
N GLY A 171 0.83 24.79 -1.97
CA GLY A 171 1.34 24.92 -3.33
C GLY A 171 0.92 23.77 -4.23
N GLN A 172 1.04 24.00 -5.54
CA GLN A 172 0.72 22.99 -6.55
C GLN A 172 1.75 21.86 -6.52
N ILE A 173 1.28 20.62 -6.62
CA ILE A 173 2.10 19.43 -6.87
C ILE A 173 1.79 18.87 -8.25
N THR A 174 2.71 18.08 -8.80
CA THR A 174 2.51 17.35 -10.06
C THR A 174 2.71 15.86 -9.83
N ILE A 175 1.80 15.05 -10.37
CA ILE A 175 1.95 13.59 -10.39
C ILE A 175 2.77 13.25 -11.64
N GLU A 176 4.02 12.85 -11.46
CA GLU A 176 4.93 12.48 -12.55
C GLU A 176 4.76 11.00 -12.94
N LYS A 177 4.30 10.17 -12.00
CA LYS A 177 3.92 8.78 -12.23
C LYS A 177 2.89 8.31 -11.20
N ALA A 178 1.88 7.56 -11.65
CA ALA A 178 0.94 6.82 -10.82
C ALA A 178 0.55 5.51 -11.54
N ALA A 179 0.89 4.36 -10.94
CA ALA A 179 0.67 3.03 -11.51
C ALA A 179 -0.71 2.44 -11.18
#